data_AF-A0A2Z6AGR1-F1
#
_entry.id   AF-A0A2Z6AGR1-F1
#
_cell.length_a   1.000
_cell.length_b   1.000
_cell.length_c   1.000
_cell.angle_alpha   90.00
_cell.angle_beta   90.00
_cell.angle_gamma   90.00
#
_symmetry.space_group_name_H-M   'P 1'
#
loop_
_entity.id
_entity.type
_entity.pdbx_description
1 polymer ?
#
loop_
_entity_poly.entity_id
_entity_poly.type
_entity_poly.pdbx_seq_one_letter_code
_entity_poly.pdbx_strand_id
1 'polypeptide(L)'
;MSLAVSPVRSRHNQAQAGKPNRLGDDDGGHFIAARFNGPSDSFNHFAQNSNFNRGSYRVMEDGWAKALRAGHKIFVDIEPLYHGASKRPYQINVNWEVDGERTSQKFPNEAKGKAGGKR
;
A
#
# COMPACT_ATOMS: atom_id res chain seq x y z
N MET A 1 -11.47 -1.88 -9.27
CA MET A 1 -10.87 -2.95 -8.45
C MET A 1 -11.88 -4.10 -8.29
N SER A 2 -11.45 -5.34 -8.01
CA SER A 2 -12.32 -6.50 -7.77
C SER A 2 -11.70 -7.48 -6.78
N LEU A 3 -12.47 -8.39 -6.18
CA LEU A 3 -11.92 -9.41 -5.27
C LEU A 3 -11.31 -10.60 -6.05
N ALA A 4 -10.22 -11.14 -5.54
CA ALA A 4 -9.56 -12.32 -6.11
C ALA A 4 -10.25 -13.61 -5.69
N VAL A 5 -10.45 -14.53 -6.64
CA VAL A 5 -10.89 -15.92 -6.36
C VAL A 5 -9.74 -16.73 -5.77
N SER A 6 -8.51 -16.48 -6.21
CA SER A 6 -7.29 -17.13 -5.71
C SER A 6 -6.12 -16.14 -5.73
N PRO A 7 -5.77 -15.53 -4.57
CA PRO A 7 -4.75 -14.49 -4.52
C PRO A 7 -3.35 -15.07 -4.72
N VAL A 8 -2.61 -14.55 -5.70
CA VAL A 8 -1.23 -14.94 -6.00
C VAL A 8 -0.26 -13.94 -5.35
N ARG A 9 0.85 -14.45 -4.79
CA ARG A 9 1.90 -13.62 -4.18
C ARG A 9 3.27 -14.00 -4.74
N SER A 10 4.11 -13.01 -5.03
CA SER A 10 5.50 -13.23 -5.42
C SER A 10 6.44 -12.99 -4.23
N ARG A 11 6.98 -14.06 -3.64
CA ARG A 11 7.95 -13.92 -2.52
C ARG A 11 9.24 -13.23 -2.97
N HIS A 12 9.66 -13.47 -4.20
CA HIS A 12 10.84 -12.84 -4.78
C HIS A 12 10.66 -11.32 -4.88
N ASN A 13 9.56 -10.84 -5.48
CA ASN A 13 9.34 -9.40 -5.65
C ASN A 13 9.16 -8.70 -4.30
N GLN A 14 8.46 -9.33 -3.36
CA GLN A 14 8.39 -8.83 -1.97
C GLN A 14 9.77 -8.70 -1.33
N ALA A 15 10.70 -9.63 -1.56
CA ALA A 15 12.06 -9.55 -1.02
C ALA A 15 12.94 -8.50 -1.71
N GLN A 16 12.66 -8.15 -2.98
CA GLN A 16 13.42 -7.16 -3.74
C GLN A 16 12.89 -5.72 -3.62
N ALA A 17 11.65 -5.55 -3.16
CA ALA A 17 10.97 -4.25 -3.09
C ALA A 17 11.82 -3.17 -2.37
N GLY A 18 12.01 -2.04 -3.04
CA GLY A 18 12.69 -0.84 -2.51
C GLY A 18 14.20 -0.95 -2.26
N LYS A 19 14.87 -2.06 -2.60
CA LYS A 19 16.33 -2.15 -2.50
C LYS A 19 17.03 -1.17 -3.46
N PRO A 20 18.16 -0.56 -3.06
CA PRO A 20 18.89 -0.78 -1.82
C PRO A 20 18.39 0.05 -0.62
N ASN A 21 17.42 0.94 -0.82
CA ASN A 21 16.96 1.90 0.20
C ASN A 21 15.93 1.34 1.21
N ARG A 22 15.55 0.07 1.06
CA ARG A 22 14.67 -0.65 1.99
C ARG A 22 15.30 -0.69 3.38
N LEU A 23 14.52 -0.40 4.41
CA LEU A 23 14.90 -0.48 5.81
C LEU A 23 14.66 -1.88 6.39
N GLY A 24 15.33 -2.19 7.49
CA GLY A 24 15.21 -3.51 8.16
C GLY A 24 13.82 -3.77 8.76
N ASP A 25 13.04 -2.72 9.02
CA ASP A 25 11.68 -2.78 9.52
C ASP A 25 10.61 -2.66 8.40
N ASP A 26 11.02 -2.68 7.13
CA ASP A 26 10.11 -2.68 5.99
C ASP A 26 9.74 -4.12 5.56
N ASP A 27 8.45 -4.31 5.30
CA ASP A 27 7.91 -5.41 4.51
C ASP A 27 8.01 -5.11 3.00
N GLY A 28 7.91 -6.15 2.17
CA GLY A 28 7.66 -6.01 0.74
C GLY A 28 6.17 -5.80 0.50
N GLY A 29 5.68 -4.59 0.76
CA GLY A 29 4.27 -4.23 0.63
C GLY A 29 3.79 -4.33 -0.81
N HIS A 30 2.46 -4.39 -0.98
CA HIS A 30 1.82 -4.27 -2.29
C HIS A 30 1.09 -2.93 -2.37
N PHE A 31 1.09 -2.26 -3.52
CA PHE A 31 0.19 -1.13 -3.75
C PHE A 31 -1.26 -1.63 -3.79
N ILE A 32 -1.54 -2.62 -4.62
CA ILE A 32 -2.82 -3.32 -4.60
C ILE A 32 -2.59 -4.72 -4.06
N ALA A 33 -3.16 -5.06 -2.91
CA ALA A 33 -3.00 -6.40 -2.34
C ALA A 33 -3.54 -7.49 -3.26
N ALA A 34 -2.93 -8.68 -3.17
CA ALA A 34 -3.32 -9.86 -3.94
C ALA A 34 -4.81 -10.24 -3.80
N ARG A 35 -5.44 -9.89 -2.66
CA ARG A 35 -6.88 -10.10 -2.43
C ARG A 35 -7.77 -9.29 -3.38
N PHE A 36 -7.22 -8.30 -4.05
CA PHE A 36 -7.89 -7.41 -5.00
C PHE A 36 -7.49 -7.66 -6.47
N ASN A 37 -6.98 -8.85 -6.78
CA ASN A 37 -6.33 -9.14 -8.07
C ASN A 37 -5.16 -8.19 -8.36
N GLY A 38 -4.47 -7.73 -7.32
CA GLY A 38 -3.25 -6.95 -7.47
C GLY A 38 -2.17 -7.72 -8.26
N PRO A 39 -1.48 -7.08 -9.21
CA PRO A 39 -0.42 -7.72 -9.99
C PRO A 39 0.68 -8.31 -9.12
N SER A 40 1.25 -9.44 -9.52
CA SER A 40 2.37 -10.06 -8.80
C SER A 40 3.73 -9.49 -9.21
N ASP A 41 3.74 -8.64 -10.24
CA ASP A 41 4.91 -7.98 -10.82
C ASP A 41 5.59 -7.01 -9.85
N SER A 42 6.88 -6.74 -10.11
CA SER A 42 7.71 -5.89 -9.26
C SER A 42 7.18 -4.47 -9.10
N PHE A 43 6.50 -3.91 -10.11
CA PHE A 43 5.95 -2.54 -10.04
C PHE A 43 4.84 -2.41 -9.00
N ASN A 44 4.12 -3.50 -8.67
CA ASN A 44 3.08 -3.47 -7.63
C ASN A 44 3.67 -3.62 -6.22
N HIS A 45 4.99 -3.67 -6.07
CA HIS A 45 5.66 -3.86 -4.79
C HIS A 45 6.50 -2.64 -4.40
N PHE A 46 6.49 -2.31 -3.12
CA PHE A 46 7.34 -1.25 -2.57
C PHE A 46 7.83 -1.59 -1.16
N ALA A 47 8.92 -0.97 -0.73
CA ALA A 47 9.37 -1.07 0.66
C ALA A 47 8.40 -0.32 1.55
N GLN A 48 7.65 -1.05 2.38
CA GLN A 48 6.57 -0.51 3.20
C GLN A 48 6.86 -0.79 4.68
N ASN A 49 6.84 0.23 5.54
CA ASN A 49 7.07 0.02 6.96
C ASN A 49 6.09 -1.02 7.52
N SER A 50 6.59 -2.00 8.28
CA SER A 50 5.78 -3.14 8.74
C SER A 50 4.59 -2.74 9.61
N ASN A 51 4.73 -1.69 10.45
CA ASN A 51 3.61 -1.19 11.28
C ASN A 51 2.54 -0.53 10.42
N PHE A 52 2.95 0.26 9.43
CA PHE A 52 2.05 0.88 8.48
C PHE A 52 1.30 -0.17 7.64
N ASN A 53 2.04 -1.13 7.06
CA ASN A 53 1.52 -2.23 6.25
C ASN A 53 0.45 -3.04 7.01
N ARG A 54 0.78 -3.48 8.22
CA ARG A 54 -0.09 -4.37 9.01
C ARG A 54 -1.17 -3.63 9.81
N GLY A 55 -1.04 -2.31 9.94
CA GLY A 55 -1.95 -1.43 10.66
C GLY A 55 -2.88 -0.66 9.72
N SER A 56 -2.62 0.65 9.54
CA SER A 56 -3.56 1.54 8.87
C SER A 56 -3.79 1.19 7.39
N TYR A 57 -2.78 0.67 6.69
CA TYR A 57 -2.97 0.25 5.30
C TYR A 57 -3.95 -0.92 5.19
N ARG A 58 -3.74 -1.94 6.02
CA ARG A 58 -4.65 -3.08 6.13
C ARG A 58 -6.08 -2.66 6.46
N VAL A 59 -6.28 -1.72 7.39
CA VAL A 59 -7.64 -1.26 7.76
C VAL A 59 -8.36 -0.62 6.57
N MET A 60 -7.66 0.20 5.79
CA MET A 60 -8.20 0.80 4.56
C MET A 60 -8.60 -0.30 3.55
N GLU A 61 -7.71 -1.28 3.32
CA GLU A 61 -7.99 -2.42 2.46
C GLU A 61 -9.19 -3.25 2.95
N ASP A 62 -9.32 -3.48 4.26
CA ASP A 62 -10.47 -4.18 4.83
C ASP A 62 -11.78 -3.43 4.57
N GLY A 63 -11.76 -2.09 4.61
CA GLY A 63 -12.87 -1.24 4.20
C GLY A 63 -13.26 -1.43 2.74
N TRP A 64 -12.28 -1.39 1.83
CA TRP A 64 -12.53 -1.65 0.41
C TRP A 64 -13.09 -3.05 0.15
N ALA A 65 -12.57 -4.07 0.83
CA ALA A 65 -13.08 -5.42 0.68
C ALA A 65 -14.53 -5.55 1.15
N LYS A 66 -14.92 -4.86 2.23
CA LYS A 66 -16.31 -4.82 2.67
C LYS A 66 -17.21 -4.17 1.63
N ALA A 67 -16.79 -3.03 1.06
CA ALA A 67 -17.55 -2.33 0.04
C ALA A 67 -17.70 -3.17 -1.25
N LEU A 68 -16.63 -3.82 -1.72
CA LEU A 68 -16.70 -4.73 -2.86
C LEU A 68 -17.65 -5.92 -2.62
N ARG A 69 -17.69 -6.48 -1.40
CA ARG A 69 -18.64 -7.56 -1.05
C ARG A 69 -20.09 -7.09 -1.03
N ALA A 70 -20.33 -5.82 -0.69
CA ALA A 70 -21.65 -5.20 -0.75
C ALA A 70 -22.06 -4.81 -2.19
N GLY A 71 -21.20 -5.05 -3.20
CA GLY A 71 -21.50 -4.77 -4.60
C GLY A 71 -21.13 -3.36 -5.08
N HIS A 72 -20.49 -2.56 -4.22
CA HIS A 72 -20.04 -1.21 -4.57
C HIS A 72 -18.85 -1.26 -5.53
N LYS A 73 -18.75 -0.25 -6.40
CA LYS A 73 -17.62 -0.09 -7.31
C LYS A 73 -16.55 0.77 -6.66
N ILE A 74 -15.31 0.27 -6.70
CA ILE A 74 -14.16 0.99 -6.14
C ILE A 74 -13.12 1.23 -7.22
N PHE A 75 -12.76 2.49 -7.39
CA PHE A 75 -11.60 2.95 -8.16
C PHE A 75 -10.52 3.42 -7.19
N VAL A 76 -9.27 3.05 -7.45
CA VAL A 76 -8.14 3.34 -6.58
C VAL A 76 -7.01 3.88 -7.45
N ASP A 77 -6.41 4.96 -6.99
CA ASP A 77 -5.20 5.56 -7.53
C ASP A 77 -4.20 5.75 -6.38
N ILE A 78 -2.97 5.29 -6.59
CA ILE A 78 -1.93 5.31 -5.56
C ILE A 78 -0.70 6.00 -6.13
N GLU A 79 -0.32 7.09 -5.49
CA GLU A 79 0.83 7.89 -5.86
C GLU A 79 1.92 7.77 -4.78
N PRO A 80 2.99 7.00 -5.04
CA PRO A 80 4.15 6.96 -4.16
C PRO A 80 5.03 8.20 -4.31
N LEU A 81 5.44 8.79 -3.19
CA LEU A 81 6.34 9.95 -3.15
C LEU A 81 7.73 9.52 -2.68
N TYR A 82 8.76 9.95 -3.41
CA TYR A 82 10.16 9.58 -3.18
C TYR A 82 11.03 10.80 -2.92
N HIS A 83 12.10 10.62 -2.15
CA HIS A 83 13.16 11.62 -2.01
C HIS A 83 14.33 11.28 -2.94
N GLY A 84 14.66 12.21 -3.85
CA GLY A 84 15.80 12.07 -4.76
C GLY A 84 15.76 10.75 -5.55
N ALA A 85 16.85 9.99 -5.50
CA ALA A 85 16.99 8.70 -6.18
C ALA A 85 16.57 7.49 -5.31
N SER A 86 15.90 7.70 -4.17
CA SER A 86 15.47 6.61 -3.30
C SER A 86 14.45 5.70 -3.99
N LYS A 87 14.62 4.39 -3.85
CA LYS A 87 13.64 3.37 -4.26
C LYS A 87 12.62 3.04 -3.17
N ARG A 88 12.75 3.63 -1.98
CA ARG A 88 11.78 3.56 -0.89
C ARG A 88 10.96 4.86 -0.87
N PRO A 89 9.62 4.79 -1.01
CA PRO A 89 8.80 5.98 -0.88
C PRO A 89 8.79 6.45 0.59
N TYR A 90 8.79 7.75 0.83
CA TYR A 90 8.63 8.30 2.18
C TYR A 90 7.16 8.44 2.58
N GLN A 91 6.27 8.50 1.59
CA GLN A 91 4.82 8.59 1.76
C GLN A 91 4.12 7.97 0.54
N ILE A 92 2.92 7.47 0.74
CA ILE A 92 2.00 7.18 -0.37
C ILE A 92 0.73 8.01 -0.20
N ASN A 93 0.25 8.59 -1.30
CA ASN A 93 -1.08 9.20 -1.37
C ASN A 93 -2.01 8.17 -2.00
N VAL A 94 -3.11 7.87 -1.32
CA VAL A 94 -4.12 6.94 -1.83
C VAL A 94 -5.40 7.71 -2.03
N ASN A 95 -5.85 7.75 -3.28
CA ASN A 95 -7.14 8.30 -3.66
C ASN A 95 -8.04 7.14 -4.04
N TRP A 96 -9.24 7.07 -3.49
CA TRP A 96 -10.21 6.07 -3.91
C TRP A 96 -11.60 6.65 -4.02
N GLU A 97 -12.38 6.10 -4.93
CA GLU A 97 -13.76 6.47 -5.19
C GLU A 97 -14.66 5.26 -4.94
N VAL A 98 -15.68 5.41 -4.10
CA VAL A 98 -16.72 4.39 -3.87
C VAL A 98 -18.04 4.94 -4.37
N ASP A 99 -18.60 4.35 -5.43
CA ASP A 99 -19.88 4.78 -6.03
C ASP A 99 -19.99 6.29 -6.31
N GLY A 100 -18.89 6.92 -6.74
CA GLY A 100 -18.82 8.35 -7.03
C GLY A 100 -18.32 9.22 -5.87
N GLU A 101 -18.24 8.70 -4.65
CA GLU A 101 -17.71 9.43 -3.50
C GLU A 101 -16.18 9.27 -3.39
N ARG A 102 -15.46 10.38 -3.57
CA ARG A 102 -14.00 10.40 -3.55
C ARG A 102 -13.45 10.66 -2.15
N THR A 103 -12.54 9.80 -1.73
CA THR A 103 -11.73 9.94 -0.53
C THR A 103 -10.25 10.02 -0.89
N SER A 104 -9.50 10.86 -0.20
CA SER A 104 -8.04 10.95 -0.32
C SER A 104 -7.41 10.82 1.06
N GLN A 105 -6.40 9.97 1.18
CA GLN A 105 -5.64 9.80 2.41
C GLN A 105 -4.14 9.73 2.13
N LYS A 106 -3.38 10.45 2.96
CA LYS A 106 -1.92 10.45 2.94
C LYS A 106 -1.40 9.49 4.00
N PHE A 107 -0.51 8.59 3.62
CA PHE A 107 0.10 7.61 4.52
C PHE A 107 1.62 7.79 4.53
N PRO A 108 2.17 8.40 5.59
CA PRO A 108 3.61 8.40 5.82
C PRO A 108 4.13 6.96 5.91
N ASN A 109 5.20 6.64 5.19
CA ASN A 109 5.80 5.31 5.18
C ASN A 109 6.77 5.13 6.36
N GLU A 110 6.24 5.29 7.56
CA GLU A 110 6.98 5.27 8.83
C GLU A 110 6.19 4.51 9.89
N ALA A 111 6.85 4.07 10.95
CA ALA A 111 6.15 3.57 12.12
C ALA A 111 5.39 4.72 12.78
N LYS A 112 4.06 4.59 12.96
CA LYS A 112 3.30 5.50 13.82
C LYS A 112 3.86 5.39 15.24
N GLY A 113 4.77 6.30 15.57
CA GLY A 113 5.57 6.28 16.80
C GLY A 113 6.69 7.32 16.85
N LYS A 114 7.08 7.92 15.71
CA LYS A 114 7.89 9.14 15.71
C LYS A 114 7.08 10.33 15.21
N ALA A 115 6.17 10.80 16.06
CA ALA A 115 5.86 12.23 16.03
C ALA A 115 7.20 12.95 16.19
N GLY A 116 7.56 13.79 15.22
CA GLY A 116 8.85 14.45 15.15
C GLY A 116 9.24 15.05 16.50
N GLY A 117 10.35 14.55 17.05
CA GLY A 117 11.10 15.29 18.04
C GLY A 117 11.58 16.57 17.37
N LYS A 118 10.81 17.65 17.53
CA LYS A 118 11.34 18.99 17.35
C LYS A 118 12.42 19.16 18.42
N ARG A 119 13.66 19.27 17.95
CA ARG A 119 14.76 19.86 18.71
C ARG A 119 14.43 21.31 19.04
#